data_AF-A0A0K8T3A9-F1
#
_entry.id   AF-A0A0K8T3A9-F1
#
_cell.length_a   1.000
_cell.length_b   1.000
_cell.length_c   1.000
_cell.angle_alpha   90.00
_cell.angle_beta   90.00
_cell.angle_gamma   90.00
#
_symmetry.space_group_name_H-M   'P 1'
#
loop_
_entity.id
_entity.type
_entity.pdbx_description
1 polymer ?
#
loop_
_entity_poly.entity_id
_entity_poly.type
_entity_poly.pdbx_seq_one_letter_code
_entity_poly.pdbx_strand_id
1 'polypeptide(L)'
;MIWSDPSVWLVLLILYVGRGWSMNGERHARDLKILSKSTTNETHQIRKDNLTELTITGDTLELQALIRAIEYLSKGGVGLGSNSSSVSTVRPTIPTETDQLNYLGCYKEVPGRLMEGATGGFKGTLTREICLTYCKAKGMRYFGLQYSSECFCSLTIPPCGILADDIECNMKCDGNPKEMCGGENRLSVYDSIKPGTDQLYFMGCFYDNGNNRLMKGAMQKFKGTLTVEICRIYCKTKRMRYFGLEYSNQCFCSVEEPLLEEEAAFNECNMKCAGNPGETCGGWWRLSVYEYA
;
A
#
# COMPACT_ATOMS: atom_id res chain seq x y z
N MET A 1 -18.78 -23.58 33.38
CA MET A 1 -18.93 -23.95 31.96
C MET A 1 -18.84 -22.68 31.12
N ILE A 2 -17.93 -22.66 30.14
CA ILE A 2 -18.06 -22.05 28.79
C ILE A 2 -18.10 -20.50 28.63
N TRP A 3 -16.93 -19.94 28.26
CA TRP A 3 -16.50 -18.99 27.20
C TRP A 3 -17.22 -17.66 26.79
N SER A 4 -16.36 -16.69 26.38
CA SER A 4 -16.50 -15.45 25.54
C SER A 4 -17.20 -14.22 26.15
N ASP A 5 -16.83 -12.93 25.98
CA ASP A 5 -15.78 -12.11 25.30
C ASP A 5 -16.10 -10.61 25.64
N PRO A 6 -15.16 -9.67 25.90
CA PRO A 6 -15.50 -8.25 26.04
C PRO A 6 -14.72 -7.34 25.08
N SER A 7 -15.22 -7.15 23.85
CA SER A 7 -14.67 -6.15 22.92
C SER A 7 -15.74 -5.51 22.03
N VAL A 8 -16.39 -4.43 22.47
CA VAL A 8 -16.91 -3.39 21.55
C VAL A 8 -16.75 -2.02 22.21
N TRP A 9 -15.67 -1.30 21.86
CA TRP A 9 -15.51 0.13 22.14
C TRP A 9 -15.76 0.90 20.84
N LEU A 10 -16.77 1.78 20.84
CA LEU A 10 -17.11 2.63 19.71
C LEU A 10 -16.05 3.76 19.57
N VAL A 11 -15.34 3.76 18.44
CA VAL A 11 -14.29 4.74 18.11
C VAL A 11 -14.83 5.68 17.04
N LEU A 12 -14.99 6.98 17.36
CA LEU A 12 -15.25 8.00 16.36
C LEU A 12 -13.93 8.36 15.67
N LEU A 13 -13.83 8.01 14.39
CA LEU A 13 -12.67 8.21 13.53
C LEU A 13 -12.58 9.67 13.09
N ILE A 14 -11.55 10.38 13.55
CA ILE A 14 -11.12 11.62 12.89
C ILE A 14 -10.04 11.20 11.91
N LEU A 15 -10.38 11.26 10.63
CA LEU A 15 -9.48 10.91 9.54
C LEU A 15 -8.61 12.12 9.23
N TYR A 16 -7.31 12.02 9.50
CA TYR A 16 -6.34 12.94 8.93
C TYR A 16 -6.03 12.50 7.50
N VAL A 17 -6.36 13.36 6.53
CA VAL A 17 -5.96 13.16 5.14
C VAL A 17 -4.57 13.78 4.96
N GLY A 18 -3.54 12.97 5.20
CA GLY A 18 -2.19 13.26 4.73
C GLY A 18 -2.18 13.21 3.20
N ARG A 19 -1.96 14.37 2.58
CA ARG A 19 -1.99 14.67 1.14
C ARG A 19 -2.45 13.53 0.24
N GLY A 20 -3.72 13.66 -0.15
CA GLY A 20 -4.15 13.06 -1.38
C GLY A 20 -3.59 13.76 -2.61
N TRP A 21 -3.45 13.02 -3.70
CA TRP A 21 -3.17 13.63 -5.00
C TRP A 21 -4.48 14.04 -5.67
N SER A 22 -4.43 15.06 -6.53
CA SER A 22 -5.57 15.44 -7.37
C SER A 22 -5.26 15.17 -8.83
N MET A 23 -6.15 14.40 -9.46
CA MET A 23 -6.17 14.18 -10.90
C MET A 23 -7.60 14.42 -11.38
N ASN A 24 -7.77 15.26 -12.40
CA ASN A 24 -9.05 15.57 -13.03
C ASN A 24 -10.16 16.08 -12.07
N GLY A 25 -9.78 16.75 -10.97
CA GLY A 25 -10.73 17.41 -10.07
C GLY A 25 -11.18 16.57 -8.87
N GLU A 26 -10.82 15.28 -8.80
CA GLU A 26 -11.07 14.42 -7.63
C GLU A 26 -9.82 14.31 -6.74
N ARG A 27 -10.02 14.03 -5.44
CA ARG A 27 -8.96 13.99 -4.40
C ARG A 27 -8.91 12.60 -3.75
N HIS A 28 -7.75 11.96 -3.74
CA HIS A 28 -7.58 10.58 -3.23
C HIS A 28 -6.59 10.50 -2.07
N ALA A 29 -6.96 9.99 -0.89
CA ALA A 29 -6.07 9.84 0.27
C ALA A 29 -5.20 8.58 0.20
N ARG A 30 -3.91 8.67 0.57
CA ARG A 30 -2.96 7.53 0.49
C ARG A 30 -2.73 6.80 1.81
N ASP A 31 -2.88 7.49 2.94
CA ASP A 31 -2.60 6.92 4.27
C ASP A 31 -3.64 7.38 5.29
N LEU A 32 -4.49 6.46 5.71
CA LEU A 32 -5.40 6.66 6.85
C LEU A 32 -4.65 6.32 8.13
N LYS A 33 -4.11 7.34 8.81
CA LYS A 33 -3.47 7.18 10.12
C LYS A 33 -4.40 7.72 11.22
N ILE A 34 -4.70 6.90 12.22
CA ILE A 34 -5.49 7.29 13.38
C ILE A 34 -4.58 8.14 14.28
N LEU A 35 -4.74 9.46 14.24
CA LEU A 35 -3.79 10.38 14.91
C LEU A 35 -4.11 10.65 16.39
N SER A 36 -5.34 10.46 16.86
CA SER A 36 -5.67 10.51 18.28
C SER A 36 -7.10 10.02 18.57
N LYS A 37 -7.34 9.61 19.82
CA LYS A 37 -8.68 9.70 20.40
C LYS A 37 -8.89 11.15 20.85
N SER A 38 -9.85 11.83 20.21
CA SER A 38 -10.61 13.03 20.65
C SER A 38 -10.48 14.28 19.76
N THR A 39 -11.67 14.88 19.53
CA THR A 39 -12.17 15.94 18.61
C THR A 39 -11.51 17.32 18.76
N THR A 40 -11.12 18.06 17.71
CA THR A 40 -11.94 18.74 16.66
C THR A 40 -11.07 19.32 15.50
N ASN A 41 -11.62 19.63 14.30
CA ASN A 41 -11.13 20.69 13.39
C ASN A 41 -12.25 21.26 12.45
N GLU A 42 -12.09 22.51 12.02
CA GLU A 42 -13.08 23.52 11.56
C GLU A 42 -13.40 23.43 10.03
N THR A 43 -14.64 23.15 9.60
CA THR A 43 -15.62 24.18 9.19
C THR A 43 -16.85 24.24 10.10
N HIS A 44 -16.92 23.27 10.99
CA HIS A 44 -17.97 23.14 11.97
C HIS A 44 -17.46 23.76 13.27
N GLN A 45 -18.18 24.76 13.79
CA GLN A 45 -17.97 25.14 15.18
C GLN A 45 -18.54 24.02 16.03
N ILE A 46 -17.69 23.05 16.35
CA ILE A 46 -18.01 22.04 17.36
C ILE A 46 -17.84 22.75 18.70
N ARG A 47 -18.93 23.37 19.15
CA ARG A 47 -18.95 24.07 20.43
C ARG A 47 -19.52 23.13 21.49
N LYS A 48 -18.78 23.01 22.58
CA LYS A 48 -19.24 22.31 23.78
C LYS A 48 -19.97 23.35 24.64
N ASP A 49 -21.27 23.49 24.42
CA ASP A 49 -22.07 24.48 25.15
C ASP A 49 -22.30 24.06 26.60
N ASN A 50 -22.25 22.75 26.89
CA ASN A 50 -22.08 22.14 28.22
C ASN A 50 -21.69 20.64 28.10
N LEU A 51 -21.37 19.99 29.23
CA LEU A 51 -20.82 18.62 29.30
C LEU A 51 -21.66 17.48 28.69
N THR A 52 -22.87 17.77 28.21
CA THR A 52 -23.82 16.76 27.76
C THR A 52 -24.36 16.97 26.34
N GLU A 53 -23.97 18.03 25.63
CA GLU A 53 -24.55 18.32 24.31
C GLU A 53 -23.49 18.78 23.30
N LEU A 54 -23.60 18.25 22.07
CA LEU A 54 -22.64 18.42 20.99
C LEU A 54 -23.41 18.85 19.73
N THR A 55 -23.30 20.12 19.38
CA THR A 55 -24.03 20.72 18.26
C THR A 55 -23.18 20.70 17.00
N ILE A 56 -23.70 20.10 15.92
CA ILE A 56 -23.02 20.02 14.61
C ILE A 56 -23.89 20.71 13.57
N THR A 57 -23.37 21.76 12.94
CA THR A 57 -24.05 22.53 11.89
C THR A 57 -23.38 22.29 10.54
N GLY A 58 -24.16 21.93 9.52
CA GLY A 58 -23.68 21.60 8.17
C GLY A 58 -24.84 21.34 7.21
N ASP A 59 -24.55 21.04 5.93
CA ASP A 59 -25.57 20.74 4.93
C ASP A 59 -26.40 19.50 5.34
N THR A 60 -27.72 19.66 5.30
CA THR A 60 -28.74 18.66 5.65
C THR A 60 -28.55 17.30 4.97
N LEU A 61 -28.02 17.26 3.74
CA LEU A 61 -27.82 16.00 3.00
C LEU A 61 -26.60 15.20 3.50
N GLU A 62 -25.53 15.90 3.89
CA GLU A 62 -24.31 15.27 4.42
C GLU A 62 -24.51 14.79 5.86
N LEU A 63 -25.26 15.55 6.67
CA LEU A 63 -25.62 15.14 8.03
C LEU A 63 -26.47 13.85 8.03
N GLN A 64 -27.39 13.71 7.08
CA GLN A 64 -28.23 12.52 6.99
C GLN A 64 -27.45 11.25 6.60
N ALA A 65 -26.38 11.38 5.80
CA ALA A 65 -25.50 10.26 5.45
C ALA A 65 -24.66 9.82 6.67
N LEU A 66 -24.18 10.78 7.44
CA LEU A 66 -23.40 10.51 8.66
C LEU A 66 -24.25 9.82 9.74
N ILE A 67 -25.49 10.28 9.94
CA ILE A 67 -26.42 9.70 10.91
C ILE A 67 -26.75 8.23 10.56
N ARG A 68 -26.98 7.92 9.28
CA ARG A 68 -27.27 6.54 8.83
C ARG A 68 -26.08 5.60 9.03
N ALA A 69 -24.86 6.06 8.80
CA ALA A 69 -23.65 5.27 9.02
C ALA A 69 -23.44 4.97 10.52
N ILE A 70 -23.73 5.94 11.39
CA ILE A 70 -23.64 5.78 12.84
C ILE A 70 -24.74 4.83 13.36
N GLU A 71 -25.97 4.92 12.84
CA GLU A 71 -27.08 4.01 13.20
C GLU A 71 -26.81 2.56 12.79
N TYR A 72 -26.19 2.34 11.63
CA TYR A 72 -25.82 1.01 11.14
C TYR A 72 -24.78 0.34 12.04
N LEU A 73 -23.79 1.11 12.50
CA LEU A 73 -22.73 0.64 13.40
C LEU A 73 -23.24 0.47 14.85
N SER A 74 -24.27 1.22 15.26
CA SER A 74 -24.90 1.12 16.58
C SER A 74 -25.78 -0.11 16.76
N LYS A 75 -26.26 -0.75 15.68
CA LYS A 75 -27.20 -1.88 15.76
C LYS A 75 -26.54 -3.26 15.82
N GLY A 76 -25.22 -3.34 15.95
CA GLY A 76 -24.48 -4.57 16.26
C GLY A 76 -24.78 -5.72 15.29
N GLY A 77 -24.13 -5.74 14.12
CA GLY A 77 -24.28 -6.81 13.14
C GLY A 77 -23.91 -8.20 13.70
N VAL A 78 -24.90 -9.07 13.85
CA VAL A 78 -24.81 -10.53 14.05
C VAL A 78 -25.87 -11.16 13.14
N GLY A 79 -25.69 -12.28 12.43
CA GLY A 79 -24.64 -13.29 12.34
C GLY A 79 -25.12 -14.44 11.44
N LEU A 80 -24.47 -15.61 11.52
CA LEU A 80 -24.91 -17.00 11.22
C LEU A 80 -23.61 -17.81 11.07
N GLY A 81 -23.32 -18.94 11.71
CA GLY A 81 -24.02 -19.87 12.60
C GLY A 81 -23.15 -21.13 12.58
N SER A 82 -22.65 -21.57 13.73
CA SER A 82 -21.74 -22.72 13.88
C SER A 82 -22.52 -24.03 14.01
N ASN A 83 -22.09 -25.09 13.33
CA ASN A 83 -22.41 -26.46 13.74
C ASN A 83 -21.15 -27.32 13.82
N SER A 84 -20.98 -27.95 14.97
CA SER A 84 -19.85 -28.78 15.40
C SER A 84 -20.03 -30.23 14.91
N SER A 85 -18.96 -30.85 14.41
CA SER A 85 -18.78 -32.31 14.33
C SER A 85 -17.29 -32.64 14.20
N SER A 86 -16.93 -33.80 14.72
CA SER A 86 -15.65 -34.18 15.33
C SER A 86 -14.60 -34.79 14.39
N VAL A 87 -13.39 -34.94 14.95
CA VAL A 87 -12.36 -35.98 14.69
C VAL A 87 -11.14 -35.62 13.82
N SER A 88 -9.99 -36.05 14.37
CA SER A 88 -8.69 -36.41 13.78
C SER A 88 -7.61 -35.36 13.66
N THR A 89 -6.59 -35.58 14.50
CA THR A 89 -5.22 -35.05 14.45
C THR A 89 -4.61 -35.23 13.06
N VAL A 90 -4.64 -34.16 12.26
CA VAL A 90 -3.82 -34.03 11.06
C VAL A 90 -2.68 -33.06 11.37
N ARG A 91 -1.47 -33.55 11.16
CA ARG A 91 -0.19 -32.84 11.21
C ARG A 91 -0.26 -31.51 10.43
N PRO A 92 0.26 -30.38 10.94
CA PRO A 92 0.25 -29.13 10.19
C PRO A 92 1.10 -29.29 8.93
N THR A 93 0.45 -29.34 7.76
CA THR A 93 1.12 -29.07 6.50
C THR A 93 1.46 -27.59 6.47
N ILE A 94 2.74 -27.31 6.22
CA ILE A 94 3.32 -25.98 5.98
C ILE A 94 2.38 -25.22 5.01
N PRO A 95 2.00 -23.97 5.29
CA PRO A 95 1.26 -23.16 4.33
C PRO A 95 2.01 -23.17 3.00
N THR A 96 1.35 -23.62 1.94
CA THR A 96 1.89 -23.50 0.59
C THR A 96 2.21 -22.04 0.32
N GLU A 97 3.28 -21.85 -0.44
CA GLU A 97 3.97 -20.62 -0.83
C GLU A 97 3.10 -19.61 -1.65
N THR A 98 1.79 -19.58 -1.44
CA THR A 98 0.77 -19.06 -2.38
C THR A 98 0.00 -17.83 -1.90
N ASP A 99 0.31 -17.27 -0.72
CA ASP A 99 -0.43 -16.11 -0.18
C ASP A 99 0.19 -14.73 -0.46
N GLN A 100 1.22 -14.65 -1.33
CA GLN A 100 1.92 -13.38 -1.60
C GLN A 100 2.16 -13.16 -3.10
N LEU A 101 1.10 -13.06 -3.90
CA LEU A 101 1.21 -12.43 -5.23
C LEU A 101 1.25 -10.91 -5.05
N ASN A 102 2.11 -10.23 -5.81
CA ASN A 102 2.29 -8.78 -5.72
C ASN A 102 1.13 -8.03 -6.36
N TYR A 103 0.05 -7.80 -5.62
CA TYR A 103 -1.09 -7.05 -6.11
C TYR A 103 -0.76 -5.56 -6.19
N LEU A 104 -0.90 -4.98 -7.38
CA LEU A 104 -0.60 -3.57 -7.64
C LEU A 104 -1.84 -2.68 -7.54
N GLY A 105 -3.03 -3.27 -7.59
CA GLY A 105 -4.30 -2.57 -7.46
C GLY A 105 -5.31 -2.93 -8.54
N CYS A 106 -6.50 -2.36 -8.40
CA CYS A 106 -7.57 -2.41 -9.40
C CYS A 106 -7.42 -1.25 -10.39
N TYR A 107 -7.49 -1.53 -11.68
CA TYR A 107 -7.31 -0.53 -12.74
C TYR A 107 -8.54 -0.47 -13.65
N LYS A 108 -8.92 0.75 -14.05
CA LYS A 108 -9.96 0.97 -15.07
C LYS A 108 -9.39 0.58 -16.44
N GLU A 109 -10.14 -0.20 -17.20
CA GLU A 109 -9.84 -0.44 -18.62
C GLU A 109 -9.98 0.87 -19.41
N VAL A 110 -9.23 1.02 -20.50
CA VAL A 110 -9.25 2.23 -21.35
C VAL A 110 -9.86 1.94 -22.73
N PRO A 111 -10.16 2.97 -23.55
CA PRO A 111 -10.42 2.76 -24.98
C PRO A 111 -9.13 2.32 -25.68
N GLY A 112 -9.13 1.14 -26.30
CA GLY A 112 -7.89 0.41 -26.60
C GLY A 112 -7.43 -0.38 -25.37
N ARG A 113 -6.71 -1.48 -25.53
CA ARG A 113 -6.44 -2.37 -24.37
C ARG A 113 -5.40 -1.75 -23.44
N LEU A 114 -5.64 -1.70 -22.13
CA LEU A 114 -4.68 -1.17 -21.16
C LEU A 114 -3.39 -2.00 -21.08
N MET A 115 -3.55 -3.33 -21.03
CA MET A 115 -2.43 -4.27 -21.03
C MET A 115 -2.25 -4.82 -22.45
N GLU A 116 -1.42 -4.13 -23.23
CA GLU A 116 -1.25 -4.34 -24.69
C GLU A 116 -0.44 -5.59 -25.08
N GLY A 117 -0.11 -6.46 -24.13
CA GLY A 117 0.65 -7.67 -24.40
C GLY A 117 -0.22 -8.87 -24.80
N ALA A 118 0.23 -10.07 -24.43
CA ALA A 118 -0.50 -11.29 -24.71
C ALA A 118 -1.81 -11.36 -23.91
N THR A 119 -2.86 -11.90 -24.51
CA THR A 119 -4.17 -12.08 -23.87
C THR A 119 -4.60 -13.54 -23.93
N GLY A 120 -5.41 -14.00 -22.99
CA GLY A 120 -5.88 -15.38 -22.94
C GLY A 120 -7.20 -15.52 -22.17
N GLY A 121 -8.08 -16.42 -22.63
CA GLY A 121 -9.34 -16.75 -21.97
C GLY A 121 -9.30 -18.14 -21.34
N PHE A 122 -9.73 -18.24 -20.08
CA PHE A 122 -9.61 -19.44 -19.23
C PHE A 122 -10.94 -19.74 -18.52
N LYS A 123 -12.03 -19.75 -19.29
CA LYS A 123 -13.39 -19.99 -18.77
C LYS A 123 -13.45 -21.25 -17.91
N GLY A 124 -14.06 -21.13 -16.72
CA GLY A 124 -14.23 -22.22 -15.76
C GLY A 124 -12.96 -22.69 -15.04
N THR A 125 -11.80 -22.13 -15.37
CA THR A 125 -10.51 -22.60 -14.82
C THR A 125 -9.62 -21.50 -14.29
N LEU A 126 -9.83 -20.22 -14.65
CA LEU A 126 -8.93 -19.14 -14.27
C LEU A 126 -8.73 -19.01 -12.75
N THR A 127 -7.47 -18.92 -12.34
CA THR A 127 -7.02 -18.41 -11.02
C THR A 127 -5.93 -17.36 -11.25
N ARG A 128 -5.52 -16.63 -10.21
CA ARG A 128 -4.42 -15.66 -10.32
C ARG A 128 -3.12 -16.34 -10.76
N GLU A 129 -2.87 -17.55 -10.28
CA GLU A 129 -1.66 -18.35 -10.58
C GLU A 129 -1.63 -18.83 -12.04
N ILE A 130 -2.79 -19.17 -12.61
CA ILE A 130 -2.88 -19.55 -14.02
C ILE A 130 -2.54 -18.35 -14.91
N CYS A 131 -3.07 -17.17 -14.60
CA CYS A 131 -2.75 -15.96 -15.35
C CYS A 131 -1.26 -15.58 -15.22
N LEU A 132 -0.70 -15.65 -14.01
CA LEU A 132 0.72 -15.49 -13.76
C LEU A 132 1.57 -16.44 -14.62
N THR A 133 1.23 -17.73 -14.61
CA THR A 133 1.96 -18.77 -15.35
C THR A 133 1.90 -18.51 -16.85
N TYR A 134 0.72 -18.14 -17.35
CA TYR A 134 0.51 -17.75 -18.74
C TYR A 134 1.39 -16.57 -19.14
N CYS A 135 1.36 -15.46 -18.40
CA CYS A 135 2.13 -14.27 -18.74
C CYS A 135 3.64 -14.47 -18.61
N LYS A 136 4.10 -15.25 -17.61
CA LYS A 136 5.51 -15.68 -17.50
C LYS A 136 5.96 -16.47 -18.73
N ALA A 137 5.15 -17.43 -19.19
CA ALA A 137 5.45 -18.21 -20.40
C ALA A 137 5.50 -17.36 -21.67
N LYS A 138 4.82 -16.20 -21.68
CA LYS A 138 4.89 -15.19 -22.74
C LYS A 138 6.05 -14.20 -22.58
N GLY A 139 6.89 -14.36 -21.56
CA GLY A 139 8.01 -13.47 -21.27
C GLY A 139 7.58 -12.08 -20.78
N MET A 140 6.38 -11.96 -20.22
CA MET A 140 5.81 -10.69 -19.77
C MET A 140 5.76 -10.61 -18.25
N ARG A 141 6.15 -9.43 -17.72
CA ARG A 141 6.33 -9.23 -16.28
C ARG A 141 5.03 -8.99 -15.53
N TYR A 142 4.11 -8.22 -16.09
CA TYR A 142 2.87 -7.86 -15.43
C TYR A 142 1.73 -8.70 -15.97
N PHE A 143 0.79 -9.03 -15.11
CA PHE A 143 -0.43 -9.73 -15.50
C PHE A 143 -1.65 -9.09 -14.85
N GLY A 144 -2.77 -9.12 -15.57
CA GLY A 144 -4.04 -8.54 -15.17
C GLY A 144 -5.16 -9.54 -15.41
N LEU A 145 -6.11 -9.59 -14.48
CA LEU A 145 -7.29 -10.45 -14.58
C LEU A 145 -8.54 -9.59 -14.76
N GLN A 146 -9.42 -9.98 -15.67
CA GLN A 146 -10.67 -9.30 -15.94
C GLN A 146 -11.81 -10.33 -16.08
N TYR A 147 -13.02 -9.89 -15.75
CA TYR A 147 -14.25 -10.60 -16.10
C TYR A 147 -14.27 -12.10 -15.71
N SER A 148 -13.75 -12.41 -14.52
CA SER A 148 -13.65 -13.76 -13.93
C SER A 148 -12.78 -14.79 -14.66
N SER A 149 -12.51 -14.58 -15.95
CA SER A 149 -12.03 -15.62 -16.85
C SER A 149 -11.01 -15.15 -17.89
N GLU A 150 -10.69 -13.86 -17.92
CA GLU A 150 -9.75 -13.27 -18.88
C GLU A 150 -8.43 -12.90 -18.21
N CYS A 151 -7.35 -13.14 -18.92
CA CYS A 151 -5.99 -12.83 -18.52
C CYS A 151 -5.31 -11.94 -19.57
N PHE A 152 -4.62 -10.92 -19.09
CA PHE A 152 -3.90 -9.94 -19.89
C PHE A 152 -2.48 -9.81 -19.38
N CYS A 153 -1.52 -9.66 -20.28
CA CYS A 153 -0.12 -9.57 -19.96
C CYS A 153 0.44 -8.24 -20.43
N SER A 154 1.52 -7.77 -19.79
CA SER A 154 2.24 -6.59 -20.23
C SER A 154 3.71 -6.64 -19.82
N LEU A 155 4.56 -5.96 -20.59
CA LEU A 155 5.94 -5.67 -20.20
C LEU A 155 6.04 -4.43 -19.30
N THR A 156 5.05 -3.54 -19.37
CA THR A 156 5.00 -2.28 -18.65
C THR A 156 3.89 -2.28 -17.59
N ILE A 157 4.14 -1.59 -16.49
CA ILE A 157 3.14 -1.35 -15.46
C ILE A 157 2.09 -0.34 -15.98
N PRO A 158 0.79 -0.57 -15.74
CA PRO A 158 -0.23 0.43 -16.04
C PRO A 158 0.02 1.76 -15.30
N PRO A 159 -0.29 2.92 -15.91
CA PRO A 159 -0.08 4.22 -15.27
C PRO A 159 -0.99 4.37 -14.03
N CYS A 160 -0.47 5.00 -12.96
CA CYS A 160 -1.23 5.16 -11.71
C CYS A 160 -2.50 6.01 -11.84
N GLY A 161 -2.62 6.81 -12.91
CA GLY A 161 -3.73 7.76 -13.12
C GLY A 161 -5.09 7.13 -13.46
N ILE A 162 -5.15 5.82 -13.61
CA ILE A 162 -6.36 5.07 -13.98
C ILE A 162 -6.70 3.97 -12.96
N LEU A 163 -6.15 4.08 -11.74
CA LEU A 163 -6.56 3.24 -10.62
C LEU A 163 -8.07 3.39 -10.34
N ALA A 164 -8.69 2.28 -9.97
CA ALA A 164 -10.06 2.16 -9.50
C ALA A 164 -10.05 1.80 -8.01
N ASP A 165 -11.21 1.84 -7.35
CA ASP A 165 -11.33 1.26 -6.02
C ASP A 165 -11.23 -0.27 -6.13
N ASP A 166 -10.53 -0.91 -5.19
CA ASP A 166 -10.37 -2.37 -5.17
C ASP A 166 -11.71 -3.11 -5.07
N ILE A 167 -12.74 -2.47 -4.50
CA ILE A 167 -14.10 -3.03 -4.44
C ILE A 167 -14.73 -3.19 -5.83
N GLU A 168 -14.22 -2.52 -6.85
CA GLU A 168 -14.68 -2.66 -8.24
C GLU A 168 -14.08 -3.88 -8.93
N CYS A 169 -12.96 -4.41 -8.41
CA CYS A 169 -12.37 -5.68 -8.81
C CYS A 169 -12.93 -6.84 -7.97
N ASN A 170 -14.25 -7.01 -8.00
CA ASN A 170 -14.99 -7.94 -7.13
C ASN A 170 -15.53 -9.20 -7.81
N MET A 171 -15.20 -9.42 -9.09
CA MET A 171 -15.62 -10.62 -9.79
C MET A 171 -14.75 -11.80 -9.36
N LYS A 172 -15.38 -12.84 -8.83
CA LYS A 172 -14.70 -14.07 -8.42
C LYS A 172 -14.02 -14.75 -9.59
N CYS A 173 -12.86 -15.31 -9.37
CA CYS A 173 -12.20 -16.15 -10.36
C CYS A 173 -13.03 -17.40 -10.67
N ASP A 174 -13.16 -17.73 -11.96
CA ASP A 174 -13.94 -18.89 -12.43
C ASP A 174 -13.42 -20.22 -11.85
N GLY A 175 -12.10 -20.38 -11.77
CA GLY A 175 -11.46 -21.60 -11.28
C GLY A 175 -11.27 -21.63 -9.76
N ASN A 176 -11.35 -20.48 -9.08
CA ASN A 176 -11.28 -20.40 -7.62
C ASN A 176 -12.14 -19.26 -7.06
N PRO A 177 -13.38 -19.53 -6.62
CA PRO A 177 -14.30 -18.51 -6.12
C PRO A 177 -13.86 -17.79 -4.83
N LYS A 178 -12.73 -18.17 -4.22
CA LYS A 178 -12.12 -17.47 -3.08
C LYS A 178 -11.21 -16.32 -3.49
N GLU A 179 -10.89 -16.21 -4.78
CA GLU A 179 -10.04 -15.17 -5.34
C GLU A 179 -10.85 -14.19 -6.18
N MET A 180 -10.33 -12.97 -6.33
CA MET A 180 -10.90 -11.96 -7.23
C MET A 180 -10.07 -11.86 -8.51
N CYS A 181 -10.76 -11.79 -9.64
CA CYS A 181 -10.24 -11.79 -11.00
C CYS A 181 -10.83 -10.61 -11.81
N GLY A 182 -10.63 -9.39 -11.29
CA GLY A 182 -11.07 -8.16 -11.92
C GLY A 182 -12.57 -7.87 -11.76
N GLY A 183 -13.13 -7.19 -12.75
CA GLY A 183 -14.51 -6.78 -12.82
C GLY A 183 -14.93 -6.38 -14.23
N GLU A 184 -16.14 -5.84 -14.39
CA GLU A 184 -16.57 -5.26 -15.66
C GLU A 184 -15.74 -4.01 -15.97
N ASN A 185 -14.93 -4.06 -17.04
CA ASN A 185 -13.95 -3.02 -17.36
C ASN A 185 -13.00 -2.67 -16.19
N ARG A 186 -12.68 -3.66 -15.35
CA ARG A 186 -11.75 -3.55 -14.22
C ARG A 186 -10.73 -4.67 -14.23
N LEU A 187 -9.45 -4.31 -14.19
CA LEU A 187 -8.33 -5.23 -14.18
C LEU A 187 -7.73 -5.32 -12.78
N SER A 188 -7.72 -6.51 -12.19
CA SER A 188 -6.86 -6.78 -11.03
C SER A 188 -5.44 -7.00 -11.52
N VAL A 189 -4.53 -6.06 -11.27
CA VAL A 189 -3.16 -6.08 -11.84
C VAL A 189 -2.15 -6.53 -10.80
N TYR A 190 -1.20 -7.35 -11.24
CA TYR A 190 -0.16 -7.94 -10.41
C TYR A 190 1.20 -7.85 -11.09
N ASP A 191 2.26 -7.76 -10.27
CA ASP A 191 3.63 -8.02 -10.70
C ASP A 191 3.94 -9.51 -10.52
N SER A 192 4.50 -10.14 -11.56
CA SER A 192 4.96 -11.53 -11.50
C SER A 192 6.17 -11.75 -10.59
N ILE A 193 6.83 -10.64 -10.20
CA ILE A 193 7.84 -10.58 -9.16
C ILE A 193 7.09 -10.35 -7.84
N LYS A 194 7.01 -11.39 -7.00
CA LYS A 194 6.59 -11.26 -5.61
C LYS A 194 7.46 -10.20 -4.92
N PRO A 195 6.96 -9.46 -3.92
CA PRO A 195 7.81 -8.73 -3.00
C PRO A 195 8.75 -9.73 -2.30
N GLY A 196 9.89 -10.01 -2.90
CA GLY A 196 10.99 -10.64 -2.20
C GLY A 196 11.62 -9.63 -1.26
N THR A 197 12.42 -10.13 -0.31
CA THR A 197 13.18 -9.40 0.72
C THR A 197 14.24 -8.40 0.21
N ASP A 198 14.00 -7.85 -0.97
CA ASP A 198 14.84 -6.94 -1.76
C ASP A 198 13.97 -5.88 -2.48
N GLN A 199 12.65 -5.81 -2.25
CA GLN A 199 11.83 -4.71 -2.77
C GLN A 199 12.19 -3.42 -2.02
N LEU A 200 12.62 -2.42 -2.77
CA LEU A 200 13.00 -1.11 -2.27
C LEU A 200 11.79 -0.18 -2.24
N TYR A 201 11.43 0.29 -1.07
CA TYR A 201 10.41 1.31 -0.89
C TYR A 201 11.08 2.65 -0.63
N PHE A 202 10.91 3.61 -1.55
CA PHE A 202 11.39 4.98 -1.34
C PHE A 202 10.44 5.69 -0.37
N MET A 203 10.94 5.97 0.83
CA MET A 203 10.16 6.58 1.91
C MET A 203 10.02 8.09 1.76
N GLY A 204 10.99 8.74 1.11
CA GLY A 204 10.97 10.20 0.94
C GLY A 204 12.34 10.84 0.96
N CYS A 205 12.33 12.16 0.87
CA CYS A 205 13.50 13.00 1.10
C CYS A 205 13.41 13.56 2.51
N PHE A 206 14.47 13.49 3.30
CA PHE A 206 14.46 13.94 4.69
C PHE A 206 15.61 14.91 4.97
N TYR A 207 15.39 15.83 5.91
CA TYR A 207 16.45 16.65 6.47
C TYR A 207 17.46 15.77 7.20
N ASP A 208 18.74 16.12 7.08
CA ASP A 208 19.80 15.53 7.89
C ASP A 208 20.72 16.61 8.45
N ASN A 209 21.40 16.32 9.55
CA ASN A 209 22.28 17.26 10.22
C ASN A 209 23.48 16.55 10.82
N GLY A 210 24.68 17.11 10.63
CA GLY A 210 25.94 16.55 11.12
C GLY A 210 25.99 16.39 12.63
N ASN A 211 25.29 17.27 13.35
CA ASN A 211 25.23 17.28 14.81
C ASN A 211 24.07 16.41 15.35
N ASN A 212 23.04 16.17 14.55
CA ASN A 212 21.89 15.36 14.91
C ASN A 212 21.44 14.56 13.68
N ARG A 213 22.14 13.46 13.42
CA ARG A 213 21.89 12.63 12.25
C ARG A 213 20.53 11.95 12.37
N LEU A 214 19.74 12.02 11.29
CA LEU A 214 18.47 11.31 11.21
C LEU A 214 18.69 9.79 11.33
N MET A 215 19.67 9.27 10.59
CA MET A 215 20.04 7.86 10.62
C MET A 215 21.24 7.62 11.53
N LYS A 216 20.97 6.99 12.68
CA LYS A 216 21.92 6.84 13.79
C LYS A 216 22.72 5.52 13.77
N GLY A 217 22.55 4.71 12.73
CA GLY A 217 23.24 3.42 12.58
C GLY A 217 24.59 3.53 11.88
N ALA A 218 24.92 2.51 11.09
CA ALA A 218 26.18 2.44 10.37
C ALA A 218 26.25 3.48 9.24
N MET A 219 27.45 4.01 8.97
CA MET A 219 27.69 4.95 7.87
C MET A 219 28.93 4.56 7.09
N GLN A 220 28.89 4.70 5.76
CA GLN A 220 30.03 4.47 4.87
C GLN A 220 30.03 5.47 3.71
N LYS A 221 31.21 5.98 3.36
CA LYS A 221 31.43 6.76 2.12
C LYS A 221 31.98 5.86 1.02
N PHE A 222 31.38 5.90 -0.16
CA PHE A 222 31.76 5.10 -1.32
C PHE A 222 32.32 6.03 -2.41
N LYS A 223 33.62 5.92 -2.69
CA LYS A 223 34.30 6.82 -3.64
C LYS A 223 33.92 6.48 -5.08
N GLY A 224 32.99 7.24 -5.66
CA GLY A 224 32.63 7.14 -7.08
C GLY A 224 31.78 5.93 -7.45
N THR A 225 31.44 5.07 -6.49
CA THR A 225 30.75 3.80 -6.76
C THR A 225 29.36 3.70 -6.14
N LEU A 226 28.92 4.70 -5.36
CA LEU A 226 27.64 4.58 -4.66
C LEU A 226 26.45 4.53 -5.64
N THR A 227 25.57 3.55 -5.42
CA THR A 227 24.21 3.45 -6.00
C THR A 227 23.23 3.16 -4.86
N VAL A 228 21.92 3.31 -5.12
CA VAL A 228 20.85 2.93 -4.16
C VAL A 228 21.03 1.47 -3.72
N GLU A 229 21.30 0.58 -4.67
CA GLU A 229 21.48 -0.85 -4.44
C GLU A 229 22.73 -1.17 -3.59
N ILE A 230 23.85 -0.47 -3.82
CA ILE A 230 25.06 -0.65 -3.02
C ILE A 230 24.84 -0.23 -1.56
N CYS A 231 24.10 0.86 -1.33
CA CYS A 231 23.76 1.28 0.02
C CYS A 231 22.83 0.28 0.72
N ARG A 232 21.81 -0.22 0.02
CA ARG A 232 20.93 -1.28 0.50
C ARG A 232 21.70 -2.51 0.94
N ILE A 233 22.59 -3.05 0.08
CA ILE A 233 23.40 -4.23 0.39
C ILE A 233 24.25 -3.96 1.63
N TYR A 234 24.91 -2.80 1.71
CA TYR A 234 25.70 -2.42 2.87
C TYR A 234 24.87 -2.44 4.16
N CYS A 235 23.73 -1.75 4.21
CA CYS A 235 22.88 -1.72 5.40
C CYS A 235 22.27 -3.08 5.74
N LYS A 236 21.97 -3.91 4.73
CA LYS A 236 21.58 -5.31 4.91
C LYS A 236 22.66 -6.14 5.60
N THR A 237 23.94 -5.99 5.22
CA THR A 237 25.04 -6.66 5.94
C THR A 237 25.20 -6.19 7.39
N LYS A 238 24.75 -4.96 7.70
CA LYS A 238 24.71 -4.40 9.06
C LYS A 238 23.44 -4.76 9.82
N ARG A 239 22.50 -5.50 9.20
CA ARG A 239 21.20 -5.88 9.76
C ARG A 239 20.33 -4.67 10.14
N MET A 240 20.36 -3.64 9.30
CA MET A 240 19.63 -2.38 9.49
C MET A 240 18.64 -2.17 8.36
N ARG A 241 17.34 -2.16 8.68
CA ARG A 241 16.21 -2.17 7.74
C ARG A 241 16.08 -0.89 6.91
N TYR A 242 16.46 0.24 7.47
CA TYR A 242 16.36 1.54 6.81
C TYR A 242 17.73 1.99 6.32
N PHE A 243 17.77 2.63 5.16
CA PHE A 243 18.98 3.21 4.64
C PHE A 243 18.71 4.50 3.88
N GLY A 244 19.70 5.39 3.89
CA GLY A 244 19.60 6.75 3.39
C GLY A 244 20.86 7.13 2.63
N LEU A 245 20.68 7.77 1.48
CA LEU A 245 21.78 8.22 0.66
C LEU A 245 21.90 9.74 0.75
N GLU A 246 23.10 10.24 0.98
CA GLU A 246 23.40 11.67 1.08
C GLU A 246 24.58 12.05 0.17
N TYR A 247 24.57 13.27 -0.33
CA TYR A 247 25.73 13.91 -0.94
C TYR A 247 26.40 13.08 -2.06
N SER A 248 25.61 12.38 -2.88
CA SER A 248 26.04 11.52 -4.00
C SER A 248 26.85 10.26 -3.62
N ASN A 249 27.48 10.22 -2.45
CA ASN A 249 28.50 9.23 -2.12
C ASN A 249 28.47 8.70 -0.68
N GLN A 250 27.52 9.15 0.14
CA GLN A 250 27.40 8.72 1.54
C GLN A 250 26.17 7.81 1.70
N CYS A 251 26.36 6.72 2.42
CA CYS A 251 25.33 5.77 2.76
C CYS A 251 25.20 5.69 4.28
N PHE A 252 23.99 5.87 4.77
CA PHE A 252 23.62 5.81 6.17
C PHE A 252 22.61 4.69 6.38
N CYS A 253 22.66 4.04 7.53
CA CYS A 253 21.78 2.95 7.89
C CYS A 253 21.08 3.26 9.21
N SER A 254 19.90 2.68 9.43
CA SER A 254 19.18 2.78 10.70
C SER A 254 18.34 1.54 10.95
N VAL A 255 18.16 1.22 12.24
CA VAL A 255 17.11 0.28 12.68
C VAL A 255 15.80 1.02 12.96
N GLU A 256 15.88 2.31 13.29
CA GLU A 256 14.75 3.20 13.56
C GLU A 256 14.21 3.77 12.25
N GLU A 257 12.89 3.72 12.10
CA GLU A 257 12.15 4.36 11.02
C GLU A 257 12.31 5.89 11.12
N PRO A 258 12.52 6.62 10.00
CA PRO A 258 12.58 8.08 10.01
C PRO A 258 11.23 8.70 10.42
N LEU A 259 11.27 9.79 11.18
CA LEU A 259 10.07 10.53 11.57
C LEU A 259 9.56 11.40 10.41
N LEU A 260 8.25 11.38 10.17
CA LEU A 260 7.58 12.18 9.12
C LEU A 260 7.80 13.70 9.28
N GLU A 261 7.99 14.18 10.51
CA GLU A 261 8.22 15.61 10.82
C GLU A 261 9.54 16.14 10.23
N GLU A 262 10.46 15.25 9.89
CA GLU A 262 11.78 15.55 9.31
C GLU A 262 11.78 15.46 7.78
N GLU A 263 10.62 15.30 7.13
CA GLU A 263 10.50 15.20 5.68
C GLU A 263 10.77 16.55 4.99
N ALA A 264 11.63 16.53 3.98
CA ALA A 264 11.97 17.66 3.11
C ALA A 264 11.21 17.56 1.77
N ALA A 265 11.24 18.62 0.96
CA ALA A 265 10.64 18.52 -0.38
C ALA A 265 11.41 17.49 -1.23
N PHE A 266 10.68 16.64 -1.95
CA PHE A 266 11.25 15.57 -2.77
C PHE A 266 12.39 16.03 -3.71
N ASN A 267 12.25 17.23 -4.28
CA ASN A 267 13.22 17.82 -5.21
C ASN A 267 14.49 18.38 -4.55
N GLU A 268 14.58 18.38 -3.22
CA GLU A 268 15.81 18.74 -2.49
C GLU A 268 16.80 17.56 -2.44
N CYS A 269 16.29 16.34 -2.57
CA CYS A 269 17.09 15.17 -2.90
C CYS A 269 17.27 15.10 -4.41
N ASN A 270 18.24 15.85 -4.94
CA ASN A 270 18.46 15.99 -6.38
C ASN A 270 19.87 15.63 -6.84
N MET A 271 20.76 15.23 -5.93
CA MET A 271 22.11 14.84 -6.28
C MET A 271 22.11 13.44 -6.89
N LYS A 272 22.83 13.30 -8.00
CA LYS A 272 22.96 12.01 -8.69
C LYS A 272 23.89 11.08 -7.94
N CYS A 273 23.59 9.79 -7.98
CA CYS A 273 24.47 8.79 -7.40
C CYS A 273 25.81 8.76 -8.13
N ALA A 274 26.92 8.73 -7.37
CA ALA A 274 28.25 8.78 -7.95
C ALA A 274 28.56 7.56 -8.85
N GLY A 275 28.01 6.39 -8.51
CA GLY A 275 28.16 5.15 -9.29
C GLY A 275 27.07 4.92 -10.35
N ASN A 276 25.97 5.68 -10.30
CA ASN A 276 24.90 5.62 -11.31
C ASN A 276 24.17 6.97 -11.46
N PRO A 277 24.51 7.79 -12.47
CA PRO A 277 23.86 9.09 -12.67
C PRO A 277 22.35 9.04 -12.99
N GLY A 278 21.81 7.86 -13.30
CA GLY A 278 20.37 7.64 -13.49
C GLY A 278 19.55 7.63 -12.18
N GLU A 279 20.23 7.48 -11.04
CA GLU A 279 19.62 7.42 -9.70
C GLU A 279 19.87 8.71 -8.91
N THR A 280 19.08 8.91 -7.85
CA THR A 280 19.23 10.02 -6.90
C THR A 280 19.79 9.51 -5.57
N CYS A 281 20.82 10.16 -5.06
CA CYS A 281 21.52 9.83 -3.81
C CYS A 281 21.55 11.04 -2.86
N GLY A 282 20.36 11.50 -2.48
CA GLY A 282 20.16 12.59 -1.54
C GLY A 282 20.48 13.97 -2.09
N GLY A 283 20.92 14.84 -1.20
CA GLY A 283 21.30 16.22 -1.46
C GLY A 283 22.29 16.72 -0.42
N TRP A 284 22.48 18.03 -0.34
CA TRP A 284 23.27 18.62 0.75
C TRP A 284 22.41 18.66 2.01
N TRP A 285 22.77 17.89 3.04
CA TRP A 285 21.97 17.74 4.25
C TRP A 285 20.56 17.20 3.96
N ARG A 286 20.45 16.34 2.94
CA ARG A 286 19.21 15.68 2.52
C ARG A 286 19.45 14.21 2.26
N LEU A 287 18.69 13.36 2.94
CA LEU A 287 18.73 11.91 2.78
C LEU A 287 17.60 11.46 1.86
N SER A 288 17.95 10.75 0.78
CA SER A 288 16.99 9.91 0.07
C SER A 288 16.84 8.61 0.86
N VAL A 289 15.71 8.43 1.55
CA VAL A 289 15.50 7.33 2.49
C VAL A 289 14.67 6.22 1.85
N TYR A 290 15.10 4.99 2.11
CA TYR A 290 14.47 3.77 1.63
C TYR A 290 14.33 2.75 2.76
N GLU A 291 13.32 1.91 2.63
CA GLU A 291 13.14 0.66 3.38
C GLU A 291 13.24 -0.52 2.41
N TYR A 292 13.63 -1.68 2.92
CA TYR A 292 13.47 -2.94 2.23
C TYR A 292 12.81 -3.99 3.14
N ALA A 293 11.96 -4.83 2.54
CA ALA A 293 11.24 -5.90 3.22
C ALA A 293 12.17 -7.03 3.70
#